data_AF-A0A6L4Y8H5-F1
#
_entry.id   AF-A0A6L4Y8H5-F1
#
_cell.length_a   1.000
_cell.length_b   1.000
_cell.length_c   1.000
_cell.angle_alpha   90.00
_cell.angle_beta   90.00
_cell.angle_gamma   90.00
#
_symmetry.space_group_name_H-M   'P 1'
#
loop_
_entity.id
_entity.type
_entity.pdbx_description
1 polymer ?
#
loop_
_entity_poly.entity_id
_entity_poly.type
_entity_poly.pdbx_seq_one_letter_code
_entity_poly.pdbx_strand_id
1 'polypeptide(L)'
;ALADNAHVIIPKPLWIEEDGTYTSLDGTEFSYRKKVLNSPEGVKGSWQTMVALADRTKFRPDFKTWKELRKKVEKEMELGPFLMY
;
A
#
# COMPACT_ATOMS: atom_id res chain seq x y z
N ALA A 1 -5.08 21.07 11.26
CA ALA A 1 -4.54 20.01 10.38
C ALA A 1 -5.23 18.68 10.69
N LEU A 2 -5.30 17.73 9.75
CA LEU A 2 -5.90 16.39 10.00
C LEU A 2 -5.25 15.65 11.19
N ALA A 3 -3.96 15.87 11.40
CA ALA A 3 -3.21 15.30 12.53
C ALA A 3 -3.72 15.79 13.90
N ASP A 4 -4.22 17.03 14.00
CA ASP A 4 -4.64 17.63 15.27
C ASP A 4 -5.92 16.99 15.83
N ASN A 5 -6.68 16.30 14.97
CA ASN A 5 -7.91 15.61 15.33
C ASN A 5 -7.72 14.09 15.51
N ALA A 6 -6.52 13.56 15.29
CA ALA A 6 -6.26 12.13 15.34
C ALA A 6 -5.91 11.68 16.78
N HIS A 7 -6.58 10.64 17.28
CA HIS A 7 -6.25 10.03 18.57
C HIS A 7 -4.88 9.34 18.57
N VAL A 8 -4.43 8.88 17.40
CA VAL A 8 -3.15 8.19 17.20
C VAL A 8 -2.56 8.64 15.88
N ILE A 9 -1.27 8.99 15.89
CA ILE A 9 -0.49 9.31 14.70
C ILE A 9 0.51 8.19 14.49
N ILE A 10 0.45 7.56 13.31
CA ILE A 10 1.40 6.51 12.92
C ILE A 10 2.25 7.07 11.77
N PRO A 11 3.58 7.18 11.94
CA PRO A 11 4.45 7.63 10.86
C PRO A 11 4.45 6.62 9.73
N LYS A 12 4.46 7.11 8.50
CA LYS A 12 4.60 6.30 7.29
C LYS A 12 5.66 6.90 6.37
N PRO A 13 6.27 6.11 5.48
CA PRO A 13 7.18 6.65 4.49
C PRO A 13 6.46 7.57 3.50
N LEU A 14 7.23 8.45 2.88
CA LEU A 14 6.84 9.18 1.68
C LEU A 14 6.87 8.25 0.46
N TRP A 15 6.21 8.67 -0.62
CA TRP A 15 6.15 7.90 -1.87
C TRP A 15 7.53 7.60 -2.47
N ILE A 16 8.52 8.46 -2.19
CA ILE A 16 9.90 8.31 -2.67
C ILE A 16 10.74 7.38 -1.77
N GLU A 17 10.22 7.03 -0.59
CA GLU A 17 10.92 6.24 0.43
C GLU A 17 10.43 4.78 0.47
N GLU A 18 9.35 4.45 -0.25
CA GLU A 18 8.80 3.10 -0.32
C GLU A 18 8.51 2.66 -1.76
N ASP A 19 8.59 1.34 -1.99
CA ASP A 19 8.16 0.73 -3.23
C ASP A 19 6.63 0.74 -3.29
N GLY A 20 6.06 1.18 -4.41
CA GLY A 20 4.61 1.31 -4.54
C GLY A 20 4.11 1.25 -5.97
N THR A 21 2.88 0.78 -6.16
CA THR A 21 2.16 0.88 -7.42
C THR A 21 1.25 2.10 -7.35
N TYR A 22 1.36 2.98 -8.34
CA TYR A 22 0.59 4.22 -8.42
C TYR A 22 -0.23 4.23 -9.71
N THR A 23 -1.42 4.81 -9.63
CA THR A 23 -2.32 5.00 -10.76
C THR A 23 -2.29 6.45 -11.21
N SER A 24 -2.32 6.68 -12.52
CA SER A 24 -2.57 8.01 -13.09
C SER A 24 -3.97 8.54 -12.72
N LEU A 25 -4.17 9.85 -12.88
CA LEU A 25 -5.45 10.49 -12.56
C LEU A 25 -6.62 10.00 -13.42
N ASP A 26 -6.33 9.57 -14.66
CA ASP A 26 -7.30 9.02 -15.60
C ASP A 26 -7.53 7.50 -15.40
N GLY A 27 -6.91 6.88 -14.39
CA GLY A 27 -7.07 5.46 -14.10
C GLY A 27 -6.46 4.51 -15.12
N THR A 28 -5.78 5.03 -16.14
CA THR A 28 -5.38 4.25 -17.32
C THR A 28 -3.98 3.64 -17.16
N GLU A 29 -3.09 4.33 -16.47
CA GLU A 29 -1.72 3.88 -16.26
C GLU A 29 -1.50 3.44 -14.82
N PHE A 30 -0.87 2.28 -14.67
CA PHE A 30 -0.39 1.79 -13.40
C PHE A 30 1.11 1.59 -13.48
N SER A 31 1.85 2.24 -12.60
CA SER A 31 3.31 2.20 -12.61
C SER A 31 3.85 1.79 -11.26
N TYR A 32 4.69 0.76 -11.27
CA TYR A 32 5.50 0.41 -10.11
C TYR A 32 6.68 1.36 -9.99
N ARG A 33 6.76 2.07 -8.87
CA ARG A 33 7.89 2.94 -8.51
C ARG A 33 8.71 2.23 -7.44
N LYS A 34 10.01 2.12 -7.70
CA LYS A 34 10.98 1.72 -6.67
C LYS A 34 11.33 2.92 -5.81
N LYS A 35 11.56 2.68 -4.51
CA LYS A 35 12.08 3.69 -3.60
C LYS A 35 13.38 4.28 -4.12
N VAL A 36 13.57 5.56 -3.88
CA VAL A 36 14.80 6.30 -4.19
C VAL A 36 15.53 6.67 -2.91
N LEU A 37 14.80 6.93 -1.83
CA LEU A 37 15.34 7.24 -0.51
C LEU A 37 15.02 6.10 0.46
N ASN A 38 15.80 6.04 1.54
CA ASN A 38 15.43 5.22 2.68
C ASN A 38 14.50 6.03 3.58
N SER A 39 13.49 5.38 4.13
CA SER A 39 12.66 5.96 5.18
C SER A 39 13.51 6.27 6.42
N PRO A 40 13.08 7.23 7.26
CA PRO A 40 13.70 7.47 8.56
C PRO A 40 13.74 6.19 9.40
N GLU A 41 14.72 6.11 10.30
CA GLU A 41 14.89 4.95 11.17
C GLU A 41 13.62 4.69 12.01
N GLY A 42 13.23 3.43 12.14
CA GLY A 42 12.05 3.00 12.89
C GLY A 42 10.71 3.19 12.16
N VAL A 43 10.67 3.89 11.02
CA VAL A 43 9.46 4.02 10.20
C VAL A 43 9.28 2.76 9.35
N LYS A 44 8.14 2.08 9.55
CA LYS A 44 7.77 0.88 8.77
C LYS A 44 7.06 1.28 7.49
N GLY A 45 7.22 0.47 6.44
CA GLY A 45 6.48 0.60 5.19
C GLY A 45 4.98 0.60 5.41
N SER A 46 4.23 1.31 4.57
CA SER A 46 2.77 1.48 4.72
C SER A 46 2.06 0.12 4.81
N TRP A 47 2.42 -0.82 3.93
CA TRP A 47 1.85 -2.18 3.94
C TRP A 47 2.15 -2.96 5.23
N GLN A 48 3.38 -2.85 5.76
CA GLN A 48 3.81 -3.55 6.97
C GLN A 48 3.06 -3.04 8.20
N THR A 49 2.82 -1.73 8.26
CA THR A 49 2.01 -1.10 9.28
C THR A 49 0.57 -1.61 9.23
N MET A 50 -0.04 -1.70 8.05
CA MET A 50 -1.41 -2.21 7.90
C MET A 50 -1.55 -3.69 8.31
N VAL A 51 -0.58 -4.54 7.93
CA VAL A 51 -0.57 -5.95 8.36
C VAL A 51 -0.40 -6.07 9.87
N ALA A 52 0.54 -5.32 10.47
CA ALA A 52 0.76 -5.33 11.91
C ALA A 52 -0.47 -4.86 12.70
N LEU A 53 -1.25 -3.92 12.15
CA LEU A 53 -2.54 -3.52 12.71
C LEU A 53 -3.58 -4.65 12.56
N ALA A 54 -3.69 -5.26 11.37
CA ALA A 54 -4.61 -6.36 11.12
C ALA A 54 -4.37 -7.56 12.06
N ASP A 55 -3.11 -7.89 12.38
CA ASP A 55 -2.75 -8.96 13.30
C ASP A 55 -3.35 -8.80 14.71
N ARG A 56 -3.54 -7.54 15.15
CA ARG A 56 -4.18 -7.20 16.43
C ARG A 56 -5.69 -7.30 16.40
N THR A 57 -6.28 -7.48 15.23
CA THR A 57 -7.72 -7.70 15.05
C THR A 57 -8.01 -9.19 14.80
N LYS A 58 -9.28 -9.53 14.55
CA LYS A 58 -9.68 -10.86 14.06
C LYS A 58 -9.58 -10.99 12.54
N PHE A 59 -9.23 -9.92 11.83
CA PHE A 59 -9.07 -9.93 10.39
C PHE A 59 -7.74 -10.57 10.01
N ARG A 60 -7.76 -11.50 9.05
CA ARG A 60 -6.57 -12.15 8.51
C ARG A 60 -6.62 -12.01 6.99
N PRO A 61 -5.77 -11.14 6.40
CA PRO A 61 -5.73 -11.02 4.96
C PRO A 61 -5.25 -12.33 4.32
N ASP A 62 -5.84 -12.67 3.17
CA ASP A 62 -5.45 -13.83 2.36
C ASP A 62 -4.21 -13.53 1.50
N PHE A 63 -3.14 -13.10 2.17
CA PHE A 63 -1.79 -12.92 1.62
C PHE A 63 -0.79 -12.91 2.79
N LYS A 64 0.39 -13.49 2.59
CA LYS A 64 1.46 -13.57 3.60
C LYS A 64 2.66 -12.68 3.27
N THR A 65 2.84 -12.33 1.99
CA THR A 65 3.99 -11.54 1.53
C THR A 65 3.58 -10.39 0.62
N TRP A 66 4.43 -9.37 0.54
CA TRP A 66 4.27 -8.25 -0.39
C TRP A 66 4.12 -8.72 -1.84
N LYS A 67 4.86 -9.76 -2.24
CA LYS A 67 4.82 -10.32 -3.58
C LYS A 67 3.47 -10.98 -3.89
N GLU A 68 2.88 -11.67 -2.93
CA GLU A 68 1.55 -12.29 -3.08
C GLU A 68 0.46 -11.23 -3.20
N LEU A 69 0.49 -10.22 -2.31
CA LEU A 69 -0.43 -9.08 -2.38
C LEU A 69 -0.35 -8.39 -3.75
N ARG A 70 0.87 -8.07 -4.19
CA ARG A 70 1.08 -7.43 -5.49
C ARG A 70 0.57 -8.28 -6.64
N LYS A 71 0.86 -9.58 -6.66
CA LYS A 71 0.38 -10.49 -7.71
C LYS A 71 -1.15 -10.57 -7.75
N LYS A 72 -1.80 -10.55 -6.59
CA LYS A 72 -3.27 -10.51 -6.49
C LYS A 72 -3.82 -9.23 -7.11
N VAL A 73 -3.23 -8.09 -6.75
CA VAL A 73 -3.61 -6.77 -7.29
C VAL A 73 -3.38 -6.69 -8.80
N GLU A 74 -2.22 -7.15 -9.30
CA GLU A 74 -1.94 -7.22 -10.74
C GLU A 74 -3.00 -8.06 -11.49
N LYS A 75 -3.37 -9.22 -10.95
CA LYS A 75 -4.44 -10.06 -11.52
C LYS A 75 -5.80 -9.36 -11.52
N GLU A 76 -6.17 -8.70 -10.42
CA GLU A 76 -7.43 -7.95 -10.33
C GLU A 76 -7.47 -6.76 -11.31
N MET A 77 -6.33 -6.12 -11.54
CA MET A 77 -6.19 -5.00 -12.46
C MET A 77 -6.19 -5.43 -13.94
N GLU A 78 -5.62 -6.59 -14.27
CA GLU A 78 -5.75 -7.22 -15.60
C GLU A 78 -7.20 -7.63 -15.90
N LEU A 79 -7.98 -7.97 -14.87
CA LEU A 79 -9.42 -8.30 -14.97
C LEU A 79 -10.31 -7.04 -14.99
N GLY A 80 -9.82 -5.89 -14.54
CA GLY A 80 -10.53 -4.61 -14.48
C GLY A 80 -11.21 -4.15 -15.77
N PRO A 81 -10.59 -4.25 -16.97
CA PRO A 81 -11.28 -3.88 -18.21
C PRO A 81 -12.43 -4.83 -18.61
N PHE A 82 -12.53 -6.02 -18.01
CA PHE A 82 -13.57 -7.01 -18.31
C PHE A 82 -14.74 -7.04 -17.32
N LEU A 83 -14.64 -6.33 -16.18
CA LEU A 83 -15.66 -6.33 -15.12
C LEU A 83 -16.44 -5.01 -15.00
N MET A 84 -16.22 -4.05 -15.91
CA MET A 84 -16.97 -2.79 -16.00
C MET A 84 -18.08 -2.79 -17.06
N TYR A 85 -18.52 -3.97 -17.54
CA TYR A 85 -19.69 -4.15 -18.40
C TYR A 85 -20.67 -5.15 -17.81
#